data_AF-A0A956KC12-F1
#
_entry.id   AF-A0A956KC12-F1
#
_cell.length_a   1.000
_cell.length_b   1.000
_cell.length_c   1.000
_cell.angle_alpha   90.00
_cell.angle_beta   90.00
_cell.angle_gamma   90.00
#
_symmetry.space_group_name_H-M   'P 1'
#
loop_
_entity.id
_entity.type
_entity.pdbx_description
1 polymer ?
#
loop_
_entity_poly.entity_id
_entity_poly.type
_entity_poly.pdbx_seq_one_letter_code
_entity_poly.pdbx_strand_id
1 'polypeptide(L)'
;MRLTEDSTMTETEFSRRSTERARAALLMHFHGDVDAAEAAMTAYEGSWPSLAEYVRCELDEHLPPVVGWLFEFLDLDAIAARWEAEGRTWTLLDRKARGVHVFLASHVPARET
;
A
#
# COMPACT_ATOMS: atom_id res chain seq x y z
N MET A 1 35.94 -6.89 17.67
CA MET A 1 34.74 -6.25 18.25
C MET A 1 33.67 -6.31 17.17
N ARG A 2 32.58 -7.04 17.44
CA ARG A 2 31.51 -7.41 16.49
C ARG A 2 30.61 -6.22 16.13
N LEU A 3 29.79 -6.47 15.09
CA LEU A 3 28.64 -5.73 14.54
C LEU A 3 29.06 -4.87 13.34
N THR A 4 28.60 -5.14 12.12
CA THR A 4 27.20 -5.37 11.75
C THR A 4 27.04 -6.48 10.70
N GLU A 5 26.41 -7.57 11.11
CA GLU A 5 25.79 -8.56 10.22
C GLU A 5 24.50 -8.00 9.60
N ASP A 6 24.17 -8.55 8.43
CA ASP A 6 22.88 -8.54 7.74
C ASP A 6 22.43 -7.28 6.97
N SER A 7 22.82 -7.26 5.69
CA SER A 7 22.05 -6.59 4.63
C SER A 7 21.98 -7.50 3.40
N THR A 8 21.39 -8.68 3.58
CA THR A 8 20.94 -9.55 2.49
C THR A 8 19.56 -10.11 2.82
N MET A 9 18.61 -9.22 3.13
CA MET A 9 17.20 -9.64 3.16
C MET A 9 16.75 -9.77 1.71
N THR A 10 16.31 -10.97 1.33
CA THR A 10 15.86 -11.24 -0.03
C THR A 10 14.51 -10.58 -0.30
N GLU A 11 14.23 -10.22 -1.55
CA GLU A 11 12.96 -9.60 -1.97
C GLU A 11 11.73 -10.41 -1.53
N THR A 12 11.85 -11.74 -1.56
CA THR A 12 10.84 -12.69 -1.08
C THR A 12 10.57 -12.56 0.43
N GLU A 13 11.62 -12.37 1.24
CA GLU A 13 11.48 -12.21 2.70
C GLU A 13 10.90 -10.84 3.08
N PHE A 14 11.27 -9.80 2.33
CA PHE A 14 10.68 -8.47 2.50
C PHE A 14 9.19 -8.50 2.17
N SER A 15 8.81 -9.10 1.04
CA SER A 15 7.42 -9.28 0.63
C SER A 15 6.62 -10.07 1.69
N ARG A 16 7.16 -11.18 2.21
CA ARG A 16 6.49 -11.97 3.25
C ARG A 16 6.24 -11.15 4.53
N ARG A 17 7.26 -10.44 5.03
CA ARG A 17 7.13 -9.58 6.22
C ARG A 17 6.18 -8.41 6.02
N SER A 18 6.12 -7.87 4.81
CA SER A 18 5.16 -6.82 4.44
C SER A 18 3.72 -7.35 4.54
N THR A 19 3.46 -8.52 3.95
CA THR A 19 2.15 -9.18 3.99
C THR A 19 1.71 -9.57 5.40
N GLU A 20 2.62 -10.11 6.22
CA GLU A 20 2.34 -10.45 7.63
C GLU A 20 1.94 -9.20 8.44
N ARG A 21 2.60 -8.07 8.19
CA ARG A 21 2.28 -6.79 8.85
C ARG A 21 0.96 -6.20 8.38
N ALA A 22 0.67 -6.29 7.08
CA ALA A 22 -0.61 -5.86 6.53
C ALA A 22 -1.77 -6.65 7.17
N ARG A 23 -1.65 -7.98 7.25
CA ARG A 23 -2.62 -8.85 7.95
C ARG A 23 -2.81 -8.44 9.41
N ALA A 24 -1.73 -8.21 10.14
CA ALA A 24 -1.81 -7.78 11.53
C ALA A 24 -2.51 -6.41 11.69
N ALA A 25 -2.23 -5.46 10.78
CA ALA A 25 -2.89 -4.15 10.77
C ALA A 25 -4.38 -4.26 10.46
N LEU A 26 -4.76 -5.11 9.51
CA LEU A 26 -6.15 -5.40 9.17
C LEU A 26 -6.92 -6.03 10.32
N LEU A 27 -6.32 -7.01 11.01
CA LEU A 27 -6.93 -7.61 12.20
C LEU A 27 -7.18 -6.57 13.30
N MET A 28 -6.27 -5.61 13.49
CA MET A 28 -6.51 -4.50 14.42
C MET A 28 -7.64 -3.57 13.94
N HIS A 29 -7.67 -3.25 12.64
CA HIS A 29 -8.68 -2.39 12.02
C HIS A 29 -10.09 -2.99 12.10
N PHE A 30 -10.22 -4.29 11.85
CA PHE A 30 -11.48 -5.04 11.91
C PHE A 30 -11.75 -5.68 13.28
N HIS A 31 -11.07 -5.23 14.34
CA HIS A 31 -11.31 -5.68 15.72
C HIS A 31 -11.22 -7.21 15.93
N GLY A 32 -10.33 -7.87 15.19
CA GLY A 32 -10.09 -9.30 15.27
C GLY A 32 -10.95 -10.15 14.33
N ASP A 33 -11.79 -9.54 13.50
CA ASP A 33 -12.52 -10.25 12.44
C ASP A 33 -11.54 -10.74 11.37
N VAL A 34 -11.30 -12.06 11.39
CA VAL A 34 -10.37 -12.73 10.47
C VAL A 34 -10.92 -12.77 9.06
N ASP A 35 -12.23 -12.98 8.89
CA ASP A 35 -12.84 -13.12 7.58
C ASP A 35 -12.83 -11.77 6.84
N ALA A 36 -13.13 -10.67 7.54
CA ALA A 36 -13.00 -9.32 6.99
C ALA A 36 -11.55 -8.96 6.64
N ALA A 37 -10.59 -9.34 7.49
CA ALA A 37 -9.17 -9.11 7.23
C ALA A 37 -8.66 -9.90 6.02
N GLU A 38 -9.01 -11.18 5.89
CA GLU A 38 -8.63 -11.99 4.73
C GLU A 38 -9.34 -11.52 3.45
N ALA A 39 -10.60 -11.08 3.54
CA ALA A 39 -11.30 -10.47 2.41
C ALA A 39 -10.56 -9.21 1.92
N ALA A 40 -10.17 -8.32 2.83
CA ALA A 40 -9.38 -7.13 2.47
C ALA A 40 -8.00 -7.46 1.89
N MET A 41 -7.36 -8.56 2.36
CA MET A 41 -6.08 -9.01 1.79
C MET A 41 -6.15 -9.40 0.32
N THR A 42 -7.34 -9.73 -0.21
CA THR A 42 -7.51 -9.99 -1.65
C THR A 42 -7.29 -8.75 -2.53
N ALA A 43 -7.37 -7.56 -1.93
CA ALA A 43 -7.19 -6.27 -2.58
C ALA A 43 -5.84 -5.61 -2.25
N TYR A 44 -4.91 -6.34 -1.62
CA TYR A 44 -3.67 -5.76 -1.11
C TYR A 44 -2.64 -5.52 -2.23
N GLU A 45 -2.26 -4.26 -2.43
CA GLU A 45 -1.30 -3.79 -3.45
C GLU A 45 0.11 -3.61 -2.90
N GLY A 46 0.35 -4.01 -1.66
CA GLY A 46 1.67 -3.95 -1.05
C GLY A 46 1.90 -2.76 -0.11
N SER A 47 3.16 -2.62 0.31
CA SER A 47 3.61 -1.59 1.22
C SER A 47 4.40 -0.55 0.45
N TRP A 48 4.02 0.70 0.64
CA TRP A 48 4.54 1.85 -0.10
C TRP A 48 5.02 2.94 0.88
N PRO A 49 6.00 3.77 0.50
CA PRO A 49 6.40 4.92 1.33
C PRO A 49 5.26 5.90 1.59
N SER A 50 4.40 6.11 0.59
CA SER A 50 3.18 6.92 0.66
C SER A 50 2.19 6.47 -0.42
N LEU A 51 0.94 6.94 -0.33
CA LEU A 51 -0.04 6.72 -1.39
C LEU A 51 0.36 7.45 -2.69
N ALA A 52 1.04 8.59 -2.60
CA ALA A 52 1.54 9.32 -3.77
C ALA A 52 2.60 8.52 -4.55
N GLU A 53 3.49 7.80 -3.86
CA GLU A 53 4.46 6.91 -4.51
C GLU A 53 3.78 5.71 -5.21
N TYR A 54 2.74 5.14 -4.59
CA TYR A 54 1.91 4.13 -5.25
C TYR A 54 1.26 4.68 -6.53
N VAL A 55 0.61 5.85 -6.43
CA VAL A 55 -0.01 6.53 -7.58
C VAL A 55 1.00 6.81 -8.69
N ARG A 56 2.21 7.23 -8.32
CA ARG A 56 3.29 7.45 -9.28
C ARG A 56 3.60 6.17 -10.06
N CYS A 57 3.80 5.05 -9.37
CA CYS A 57 4.07 3.75 -10.01
C CYS A 57 2.90 3.31 -10.89
N GLU A 58 1.66 3.40 -10.40
CA GLU A 58 0.47 3.07 -11.19
C GLU A 58 0.39 3.90 -12.48
N LEU A 59 0.62 5.21 -12.40
CA LEU A 59 0.63 6.06 -13.56
C LEU A 59 1.80 5.72 -14.50
N ASP A 60 2.99 5.42 -13.98
CA ASP A 60 4.17 5.10 -14.79
C ASP A 60 3.97 3.80 -15.58
N GLU A 61 3.27 2.83 -15.01
CA GLU A 61 2.90 1.58 -15.69
C GLU A 61 1.89 1.77 -16.82
N HIS A 62 1.00 2.75 -16.70
CA HIS A 62 -0.09 2.98 -17.65
C HIS A 62 0.18 4.09 -18.66
N LEU A 63 1.19 4.93 -18.43
CA LEU A 63 1.57 6.03 -19.32
C LEU A 63 2.70 5.62 -20.27
N PRO A 64 2.71 6.12 -21.52
CA PRO A 64 3.84 5.90 -22.41
C PRO A 64 5.14 6.44 -21.81
N PRO A 65 6.30 5.74 -21.92
CA PRO A 65 7.57 6.20 -21.33
C PRO A 65 8.00 7.61 -21.76
N VAL A 66 7.59 8.04 -22.97
CA VAL A 66 7.86 9.38 -23.51
C VAL A 66 7.21 10.51 -22.70
N VAL A 67 6.23 10.22 -21.85
CA VAL A 67 5.55 11.23 -21.03
C VAL A 67 6.01 11.26 -19.58
N GLY A 68 7.09 10.55 -19.21
CA GLY A 68 7.60 10.54 -17.84
C GLY A 68 7.96 11.93 -17.28
N TRP A 69 8.27 12.90 -18.15
CA TRP A 69 8.47 14.30 -17.77
C TRP A 69 7.22 14.95 -17.14
N LEU A 70 6.01 14.43 -17.41
CA LEU A 70 4.78 14.96 -16.82
C LEU A 70 4.77 14.83 -15.30
N PHE A 71 5.42 13.82 -14.73
CA PHE A 71 5.47 13.60 -13.28
C PHE A 71 6.07 14.78 -12.50
N GLU A 72 6.93 15.58 -13.12
CA GLU A 72 7.50 16.80 -12.50
C GLU A 72 6.46 17.92 -12.33
N PHE A 73 5.34 17.84 -13.04
CA PHE A 73 4.28 18.84 -13.06
C PHE A 73 2.97 18.36 -12.41
N LEU A 74 2.90 17.08 -12.01
CA LEU A 74 1.74 16.51 -11.37
C LEU A 74 1.83 16.66 -9.85
N ASP A 75 0.73 17.15 -9.25
CA ASP A 75 0.53 17.08 -7.81
C ASP A 75 0.05 15.67 -7.45
N LEU A 76 1.00 14.77 -7.23
CA LEU A 76 0.74 13.36 -6.91
C LEU A 76 0.02 13.19 -5.57
N ASP A 77 0.27 14.07 -4.60
CA ASP A 77 -0.42 14.05 -3.31
C ASP A 77 -1.91 14.41 -3.48
N ALA A 78 -2.22 15.41 -4.31
CA ALA A 78 -3.61 15.74 -4.62
C ALA A 78 -4.34 14.62 -5.37
N ILE A 79 -3.65 13.94 -6.31
CA ILE A 79 -4.22 12.78 -7.01
C ILE A 79 -4.46 11.62 -6.03
N ALA A 80 -3.49 11.32 -5.17
CA ALA A 80 -3.61 10.30 -4.13
C ALA A 80 -4.79 10.56 -3.19
N ALA A 81 -4.89 11.78 -2.66
CA ALA A 81 -6.01 12.19 -1.81
C ALA A 81 -7.35 12.05 -2.53
N ARG A 82 -7.40 12.37 -3.83
CA ARG A 82 -8.60 12.19 -4.64
C ARG A 82 -8.95 10.72 -4.85
N TRP A 83 -7.98 9.84 -5.08
CA TRP A 83 -8.22 8.39 -5.22
C TRP A 83 -8.79 7.78 -3.95
N GLU A 84 -8.27 8.20 -2.79
CA GLU A 84 -8.80 7.77 -1.49
C GLU A 84 -10.22 8.32 -1.25
N ALA A 85 -10.46 9.60 -1.56
CA ALA A 85 -11.78 10.23 -1.41
C ALA A 85 -12.84 9.64 -2.36
N GLU A 86 -12.46 9.25 -3.58
CA GLU A 86 -13.33 8.55 -4.53
C GLU A 86 -13.53 7.07 -4.19
N GLY A 87 -12.85 6.57 -3.14
CA GLY A 87 -12.89 5.15 -2.77
C GLY A 87 -12.37 4.26 -3.91
N ARG A 88 -11.30 4.67 -4.59
CA ARG A 88 -10.53 3.80 -5.51
C ARG A 88 -9.52 2.98 -4.73
N THR A 89 -8.90 3.63 -3.76
CA THR A 89 -7.92 3.05 -2.86
C THR A 89 -8.29 3.39 -1.42
N TRP A 90 -7.73 2.64 -0.49
CA TRP A 90 -7.70 3.02 0.91
C TRP A 90 -6.39 2.53 1.53
N THR A 91 -5.99 3.15 2.64
CA THR A 91 -4.68 2.92 3.23
C THR A 91 -4.73 2.54 4.71
N LEU A 92 -3.76 1.75 5.15
CA LEU A 92 -3.45 1.55 6.57
C LEU A 92 -2.01 1.94 6.85
N LEU A 93 -1.79 2.70 7.91
CA LEU A 93 -0.45 3.13 8.30
C LEU A 93 0.41 1.96 8.80
N ASP A 94 1.54 1.68 8.14
CA ASP A 94 2.60 0.81 8.66
C ASP A 94 3.57 1.62 9.52
N ARG A 95 3.28 1.69 10.82
CA ARG A 95 4.12 2.40 11.80
C ARG A 95 5.54 1.81 11.92
N LYS A 96 5.74 0.55 11.55
CA LYS A 96 7.05 -0.11 11.63
C LYS A 96 7.92 0.18 10.40
N ALA A 97 7.34 0.18 9.20
CA ALA A 97 8.05 0.55 7.97
C ALA A 97 8.10 2.06 7.72
N ARG A 98 7.30 2.87 8.44
CA ARG A 98 7.10 4.31 8.15
C ARG A 98 6.55 4.51 6.74
N GLY A 99 5.50 3.77 6.40
CA GLY A 99 4.81 3.86 5.12
C GLY A 99 3.33 3.49 5.26
N VAL A 100 2.70 3.13 4.15
CA VAL A 100 1.30 2.71 4.09
C VAL A 100 1.15 1.36 3.40
N HIS A 101 0.25 0.55 3.91
CA HIS A 101 -0.33 -0.57 3.18
C HIS A 101 -1.43 -0.02 2.29
N VAL A 102 -1.38 -0.31 0.99
CA VAL A 102 -2.35 0.16 0.00
C VAL A 102 -3.28 -0.99 -0.38
N PHE A 103 -4.56 -0.68 -0.50
CA PHE A 103 -5.59 -1.64 -0.87
C PHE A 103 -6.51 -1.04 -1.92
N LEU A 104 -6.92 -1.83 -2.91
CA LEU A 104 -7.96 -1.45 -3.85
C LEU A 104 -9.34 -1.56 -3.19
N ALA A 105 -10.14 -0.52 -3.32
CA ALA A 105 -11.45 -0.45 -2.67
C ALA A 105 -12.52 -1.34 -3.32
N SER A 106 -12.28 -1.83 -4.54
CA SER A 106 -13.21 -2.69 -5.30
C SER A 106 -13.50 -4.06 -4.67
N HIS A 107 -12.78 -4.43 -3.59
CA HIS A 107 -12.92 -5.74 -2.93
C HIS A 107 -13.16 -5.66 -1.42
N VAL A 108 -13.37 -4.46 -0.86
CA VAL A 108 -13.82 -4.35 0.54
C VAL A 108 -15.36 -4.34 0.54
N PRO A 109 -16.02 -5.32 1.17
CA PRO A 109 -17.47 -5.29 1.28
C PRO A 109 -17.87 -3.97 1.94
N ALA A 110 -18.69 -3.18 1.24
CA ALA A 110 -19.20 -1.93 1.74
C ALA A 110 -19.82 -2.18 3.12
N ARG A 111 -19.38 -1.43 4.13
CA ARG A 111 -20.13 -1.35 5.39
C ARG A 111 -21.46 -0.71 5.06
N GLU A 112 -22.52 -1.52 5.02
CA GLU A 112 -23.88 -1.01 5.14
C GLU A 112 -23.96 -0.29 6.50
N THR A 113 -24.01 1.05 6.46
CA THR A 113 -24.37 1.90 7.60
C THR A 113 -25.87 1.90 7.81
#